data_AF-A0A1Q6UZB0-F1
#
_entry.id   AF-A0A1Q6UZB0-F1
#
_cell.length_a   1.000
_cell.length_b   1.000
_cell.length_c   1.000
_cell.angle_alpha   90.00
_cell.angle_beta   90.00
_cell.angle_gamma   90.00
#
_symmetry.space_group_name_H-M   'P 1'
#
loop_
_entity.id
_entity.type
_entity.pdbx_description
1 polymer ?
#
loop_
_entity_poly.entity_id
_entity_poly.type
_entity_poly.pdbx_seq_one_letter_code
_entity_poly.pdbx_strand_id
1 'polypeptide(L)'
;MILPFNDEEEKIYVANLAKANKELQELYDIEGSDKMQILKLLTRLRQLCLEPRLVYDNIDQPSSKLKACMELIKTMQEHLLLF
;
A
#
# COMPACT_ATOMS: atom_id res chain seq x y z
N MET A 1 9.78 13.23 -0.82
CA MET A 1 9.96 12.58 0.49
C MET A 1 9.71 11.09 0.31
N ILE A 2 10.71 10.25 0.56
CA ILE A 2 10.52 8.79 0.60
C ILE A 2 10.18 8.44 2.05
N LEU A 3 9.02 7.83 2.28
CA LEU A 3 8.60 7.37 3.60
C LEU A 3 8.70 5.85 3.66
N PRO A 4 9.57 5.30 4.54
CA PRO A 4 9.66 3.86 4.71
C PRO A 4 8.39 3.32 5.36
N PHE A 5 8.18 2.02 5.23
CA PHE A 5 7.22 1.31 6.06
C PHE A 5 7.71 1.25 7.51
N ASN A 6 6.78 1.17 8.44
CA ASN A 6 7.08 0.63 9.76
C ASN A 6 7.09 -0.91 9.73
N ASP A 7 7.53 -1.53 10.81
CA ASP A 7 7.69 -2.99 10.90
C ASP A 7 6.41 -3.78 10.61
N GLU A 8 5.23 -3.26 10.99
CA GLU A 8 3.95 -3.93 10.76
C GLU A 8 3.52 -3.82 9.29
N GLU A 9 3.63 -2.63 8.71
CA GLU A 9 3.37 -2.39 7.29
C GLU A 9 4.30 -3.23 6.40
N GLU A 10 5.58 -3.32 6.77
CA GLU A 10 6.57 -4.12 6.03
C GLU A 10 6.23 -5.62 6.09
N LYS A 11 5.90 -6.15 7.27
CA LYS A 11 5.46 -7.55 7.43
C LYS A 11 4.25 -7.87 6.56
N ILE A 12 3.23 -7.01 6.59
CA ILE A 12 2.02 -7.18 5.78
C ILE A 12 2.38 -7.13 4.29
N TYR A 13 3.18 -6.14 3.88
CA TYR A 13 3.56 -5.97 2.49
C TYR A 13 4.35 -7.18 1.96
N VAL A 14 5.39 -7.62 2.68
CA VAL A 14 6.24 -8.75 2.29
C VAL A 14 5.43 -10.05 2.21
N ALA A 15 4.53 -10.31 3.15
CA ALA A 15 3.65 -11.48 3.09
C ALA A 15 2.75 -11.47 1.84
N ASN A 16 2.17 -10.31 1.51
CA ASN A 16 1.33 -10.17 0.31
C ASN A 16 2.15 -10.19 -0.98
N LEU A 17 3.38 -9.69 -0.97
CA LEU A 17 4.31 -9.77 -2.09
C LEU A 17 4.70 -11.23 -2.38
N ALA A 18 5.02 -12.01 -1.35
CA ALA A 18 5.30 -13.44 -1.51
C ALA A 18 4.09 -14.19 -2.11
N LYS A 19 2.88 -13.90 -1.61
CA LYS A 19 1.64 -14.44 -2.16
C LYS A 19 1.42 -14.04 -3.62
N ALA A 20 1.53 -12.75 -3.94
CA ALA A 20 1.36 -12.24 -5.29
C ALA A 20 2.39 -12.83 -6.26
N ASN A 21 3.65 -13.00 -5.84
CA ASN A 21 4.68 -13.65 -6.64
C ASN A 21 4.32 -15.10 -6.96
N LYS A 22 3.81 -15.87 -5.98
CA LYS A 22 3.36 -17.24 -6.23
C LYS A 22 2.22 -17.30 -7.24
N GLU A 23 1.18 -16.48 -7.05
CA GLU A 23 0.03 -16.40 -7.98
C GLU A 23 0.48 -15.96 -9.38
N LEU A 24 1.47 -15.07 -9.47
CA LEU A 24 2.00 -14.58 -10.75
C LEU A 24 2.82 -15.65 -11.49
N GLN A 25 3.55 -16.53 -10.79
CA GLN A 25 4.23 -17.68 -11.41
C GLN A 25 3.22 -18.65 -12.01
N GLU A 26 2.16 -18.98 -11.27
CA GLU A 26 1.07 -19.86 -11.75
C GLU A 26 0.37 -19.30 -13.01
N LEU A 27 0.31 -17.97 -13.16
CA LEU A 27 -0.26 -17.32 -14.33
C LEU A 27 0.66 -17.34 -15.56
N TYR A 28 1.98 -17.37 -15.39
CA TYR A 28 2.91 -17.45 -16.53
C TYR A 28 2.88 -18.81 -17.22
N ASP A 29 2.54 -19.87 -16.49
CA ASP A 29 2.46 -21.24 -17.00
C ASP A 29 1.21 -21.48 -17.86
N ILE A 30 0.31 -20.48 -17.99
CA ILE A 30 -0.93 -20.56 -18.78
C ILE A 30 -0.79 -19.71 -20.05
N GLU A 31 -0.85 -20.34 -21.22
CA GLU A 31 -0.93 -19.61 -22.49
C GLU A 31 -2.17 -18.70 -22.53
N GLY A 32 -1.97 -17.43 -22.87
CA GLY A 32 -3.05 -16.42 -22.90
C GLY A 32 -3.35 -15.74 -21.56
N SER A 33 -2.41 -15.77 -20.62
CA SER A 33 -2.56 -15.23 -19.27
C SER A 33 -3.23 -13.84 -19.24
N ASP A 34 -4.25 -13.75 -18.39
CA ASP A 34 -5.13 -12.59 -18.33
C ASP A 34 -4.41 -11.41 -17.66
N LYS A 35 -4.03 -10.42 -18.48
CA LYS A 35 -3.41 -9.15 -18.03
C LYS A 35 -4.20 -8.49 -16.91
N MET A 36 -5.52 -8.69 -16.85
CA MET A 36 -6.36 -8.17 -15.78
C MET A 36 -6.00 -8.77 -14.42
N GLN A 37 -5.64 -10.06 -14.37
CA GLN A 37 -5.22 -10.71 -13.13
C GLN A 37 -3.88 -10.16 -12.62
N ILE A 38 -2.93 -9.92 -13.52
CA ILE A 38 -1.67 -9.25 -13.17
C ILE A 38 -1.95 -7.84 -12.62
N LEU A 39 -2.83 -7.06 -13.28
CA LEU A 39 -3.22 -5.73 -12.82
C LEU A 39 -3.90 -5.77 -11.44
N LYS A 40 -4.73 -6.78 -11.17
CA LYS A 40 -5.35 -6.99 -9.85
C LYS A 40 -4.29 -7.21 -8.77
N LEU A 41 -3.30 -8.07 -9.01
CA LEU A 41 -2.20 -8.32 -8.07
C LEU A 41 -1.39 -7.06 -7.78
N LEU A 42 -0.98 -6.35 -8.83
CA LEU A 42 -0.23 -5.10 -8.70
C LEU A 42 -1.04 -4.00 -8.00
N THR A 43 -2.34 -3.92 -8.27
CA THR A 43 -3.25 -2.97 -7.61
C THR A 43 -3.32 -3.24 -6.13
N ARG A 44 -3.47 -4.51 -5.73
CA ARG A 44 -3.49 -4.93 -4.31
C ARG A 44 -2.21 -4.52 -3.58
N LEU A 45 -1.04 -4.77 -4.19
CA LEU A 45 0.25 -4.37 -3.62
C LEU A 45 0.37 -2.84 -3.48
N ARG A 46 -0.10 -2.07 -4.49
CA ARG A 46 -0.13 -0.61 -4.41
C ARG A 46 -1.05 -0.08 -3.32
N GLN A 47 -2.22 -0.69 -3.12
CA GLN A 47 -3.14 -0.33 -2.03
C GLN A 47 -2.45 -0.52 -0.67
N LEU A 48 -1.79 -1.66 -0.46
CA LEU A 48 -1.02 -1.93 0.75
C LEU A 48 0.10 -0.92 1.00
N CYS A 49 0.79 -0.47 -0.05
CA CYS A 49 1.81 0.56 0.09
C CYS A 49 1.29 1.89 0.64
N LEU A 50 0.07 2.25 0.26
CA LEU A 50 -0.54 3.54 0.53
C LEU A 50 -1.34 3.51 1.84
N GLU A 51 -2.21 2.53 2.00
CA GLU A 51 -3.13 2.42 3.13
C GLU A 51 -3.61 0.96 3.28
N PRO A 52 -3.05 0.18 4.22
CA PRO A 52 -3.44 -1.20 4.49
C PRO A 52 -4.93 -1.38 4.82
N ARG A 53 -5.60 -0.34 5.32
CA ARG A 53 -7.03 -0.35 5.63
C ARG A 53 -7.94 -0.44 4.40
N LEU A 54 -7.40 -0.21 3.19
CA LEU A 54 -8.12 -0.47 1.94
C LEU A 54 -8.25 -1.99 1.64
N VAL A 55 -7.51 -2.80 2.38
CA VAL A 55 -7.24 -4.21 2.08
C VAL A 55 -7.67 -5.12 3.23
N TYR A 56 -7.51 -4.66 4.47
CA TYR A 56 -7.82 -5.38 5.70
C TYR A 56 -8.65 -4.50 6.65
N ASP A 57 -9.85 -4.98 7.01
CA ASP A 57 -10.79 -4.23 7.87
C ASP A 57 -10.38 -4.22 9.35
N ASN A 58 -9.51 -5.13 9.77
CA ASN A 58 -9.08 -5.27 11.16
C ASN A 58 -7.85 -4.41 11.52
N ILE A 59 -7.46 -3.48 10.63
CA ILE A 59 -6.38 -2.53 10.88
C ILE A 59 -7.04 -1.19 11.25
N ASP A 60 -6.85 -0.74 12.48
CA ASP A 60 -7.48 0.50 12.95
C ASP A 60 -6.58 1.73 12.75
N GLN A 61 -5.26 1.51 12.63
CA GLN A 61 -4.28 2.59 12.57
C GLN A 61 -4.02 3.08 11.14
N PRO A 62 -3.90 4.40 10.91
CA PRO A 62 -3.53 4.93 9.60
C PRO A 62 -2.10 4.57 9.24
N SER A 63 -1.84 4.44 7.93
CA SER A 63 -0.49 4.16 7.42
C SER A 63 0.49 5.29 7.76
N SER A 64 1.78 4.97 7.78
CA SER A 64 2.87 5.94 7.98
C SER A 64 2.83 7.05 6.91
N LYS A 65 2.42 6.71 5.67
CA LYS A 65 2.27 7.67 4.57
C LYS A 65 1.08 8.60 4.77
N LEU A 66 -0.06 8.06 5.20
CA LEU A 66 -1.23 8.89 5.49
C LEU A 66 -0.98 9.79 6.70
N LYS A 67 -0.38 9.27 7.78
CA LYS A 67 0.01 10.06 8.96
C LYS A 67 0.87 11.24 8.57
N ALA A 68 1.96 11.00 7.82
CA ALA A 68 2.84 12.08 7.36
C ALA A 68 2.13 13.07 6.42
N CYS A 69 1.23 12.60 5.56
CA CYS A 69 0.43 13.49 4.70
C CYS A 69 -0.48 14.41 5.54
N MET A 70 -1.17 13.87 6.54
CA MET A 70 -2.01 14.65 7.44
C MET A 70 -1.19 15.65 8.28
N GLU A 71 0.00 15.27 8.70
CA GLU A 71 0.92 16.14 9.43
C GLU A 71 1.41 17.30 8.56
N LEU A 72 1.75 17.05 7.29
CA LEU A 72 2.07 18.10 6.32
C LEU A 72 0.91 19.09 6.13
N ILE A 73 -0.31 18.59 5.96
CA ILE A 73 -1.51 19.43 5.82
C ILE A 73 -1.71 20.29 7.06
N LYS A 74 -1.59 19.70 8.26
CA LYS A 74 -1.73 20.42 9.52
C LYS A 74 -0.70 21.54 9.65
N THR A 75 0.58 21.26 9.38
CA THR A 75 1.65 22.25 9.39
C THR A 75 1.34 23.41 8.43
N MET A 76 0.88 23.12 7.21
CA MET A 76 0.50 24.16 6.25
C MET A 76 -0.66 25.03 6.77
N GLN A 77 -1.68 24.43 7.38
CA GLN A 77 -2.81 25.16 7.96
C GLN A 77 -2.39 26.08 9.12
N GLU A 78 -1.52 25.60 10.01
CA GLU A 78 -0.99 26.39 11.12
C GLU A 78 -0.18 27.60 10.62
N HIS A 79 0.63 27.43 9.58
CA HIS A 79 1.35 28.55 8.95
C HIS A 79 0.44 29.56 8.27
N LEU A 80 -0.67 29.14 7.66
CA LEU A 80 -1.66 30.02 7.03
C LEU A 80 -2.44 30.87 8.05
N LEU A 81 -2.67 30.37 9.26
CA LEU A 81 -3.37 31.07 10.34
C LEU A 81 -2.50 32.10 11.09
N LEU A 82 -1.19 32.13 10.79
CA LEU A 82 -0.23 33.07 11.38
C LEU A 82 0.00 34.33 10.53
N PHE A 83 -0.72 34.49 9.41
CA PHE A 83 -0.75 35.67 8.54
C PHE A 83 -2.18 36.20 8.39
#